data_AF-A0A7V9BY68-F1
#
_entry.id   AF-A0A7V9BY68-F1
#
_cell.length_a   1.000
_cell.length_b   1.000
_cell.length_c   1.000
_cell.angle_alpha   90.00
_cell.angle_beta   90.00
_cell.angle_gamma   90.00
#
_symmetry.space_group_name_H-M   'P 1'
#
loop_
_entity.id
_entity.type
_entity.pdbx_description
1 polymer ?
#
loop_
_entity_poly.entity_id
_entity_poly.type
_entity_poly.pdbx_seq_one_letter_code
_entity_poly.pdbx_strand_id
1 'polypeptide(L)'
;ILVSAGFGREITTTVLWLNSFEGMDIRCLRLSPYDIDGTILLDIQQVIPLPEAEDYQVRLRRKQAEAEKTSSSDGRDFTRYHILVDGRELPAENKRNAVLLMITELARAGVGLGDIRAHMASDRQMRSVPGLLASADEVSTALAGAYPGLDIGRYFTQHPLLDEANKQTYVITKMWGQNTESTLQILAANFVGAKVSFRAAT
;
A
#
# COMPACT_ATOMS: atom_id res chain seq x y z
N ILE A 1 5.67 -8.61 -22.42
CA ILE A 1 4.54 -9.57 -22.56
C ILE A 1 5.13 -10.90 -22.97
N LEU A 2 4.77 -11.98 -22.28
CA LEU A 2 5.19 -13.34 -22.55
C LEU A 2 3.96 -14.16 -22.96
N VAL A 3 4.12 -15.03 -23.96
CA VAL A 3 3.02 -15.84 -24.53
C VAL A 3 3.48 -17.29 -24.66
N SER A 4 2.69 -18.24 -24.15
CA SER A 4 3.02 -19.68 -24.19
C SER A 4 1.76 -20.54 -24.01
N ALA A 5 1.82 -21.83 -24.34
CA ALA A 5 0.79 -22.81 -23.97
C ALA A 5 0.71 -23.04 -22.44
N GLY A 6 1.77 -22.65 -21.72
CA GLY A 6 1.84 -22.68 -20.26
C GLY A 6 3.16 -22.08 -19.76
N PHE A 7 3.15 -21.59 -18.53
CA PHE A 7 4.37 -21.12 -17.85
C PHE A 7 4.71 -22.07 -16.72
N GLY A 8 5.93 -22.58 -16.71
CA GLY A 8 6.46 -23.33 -15.59
C GLY A 8 6.63 -22.44 -14.36
N ARG A 9 6.64 -23.06 -13.17
CA ARG A 9 6.76 -22.36 -11.89
C ARG A 9 7.96 -21.40 -11.83
N GLU A 10 9.11 -21.83 -12.35
CA GLU A 10 10.35 -21.05 -12.37
C GLU A 10 10.20 -19.73 -13.13
N ILE A 11 9.53 -19.77 -14.29
CA ILE A 11 9.25 -18.57 -15.09
C ILE A 11 8.27 -17.67 -14.35
N THR A 12 7.20 -18.23 -13.78
CA THR A 12 6.21 -17.43 -13.04
C THR A 12 6.81 -16.74 -11.82
N THR A 13 7.68 -17.43 -11.06
CA THR A 13 8.38 -16.85 -9.91
C THR A 13 9.32 -15.73 -10.32
N THR A 14 10.06 -15.92 -11.42
CA THR A 14 10.98 -14.89 -11.94
C THR A 14 10.21 -13.65 -12.40
N VAL A 15 9.10 -13.84 -13.10
CA VAL A 15 8.25 -12.73 -13.55
C VAL A 15 7.65 -11.95 -12.38
N LEU A 16 7.17 -12.64 -11.34
CA LEU A 16 6.68 -12.01 -10.12
C LEU A 16 7.79 -11.21 -9.41
N TRP A 17 8.99 -11.76 -9.33
CA TRP A 17 10.15 -11.07 -8.76
C TRP A 17 10.53 -9.83 -9.57
N LEU A 18 10.56 -9.92 -10.90
CA LEU A 18 10.86 -8.79 -11.77
C LEU A 18 9.80 -7.68 -11.67
N ASN A 19 8.52 -8.04 -11.60
CA ASN A 19 7.42 -7.07 -11.42
C ASN A 19 7.41 -6.40 -10.04
N SER A 20 8.27 -6.83 -9.10
CA SER A 20 8.47 -6.11 -7.83
C SER A 20 9.34 -4.86 -7.97
N PHE A 21 10.10 -4.71 -9.07
CA PHE A 21 10.91 -3.53 -9.35
C PHE A 21 10.09 -2.44 -10.05
N GLU A 22 10.30 -1.18 -9.66
CA GLU A 22 9.65 -0.04 -10.30
C GLU A 22 9.92 0.00 -11.81
N GLY A 23 8.86 0.18 -12.61
CA GLY A 23 8.95 0.30 -14.06
C GLY A 23 8.88 -1.02 -14.84
N MET A 24 8.75 -2.17 -14.17
CA MET A 24 8.57 -3.47 -14.81
C MET A 24 7.10 -3.95 -14.73
N ASP A 25 6.46 -4.12 -15.89
CA ASP A 25 5.10 -4.66 -16.02
C ASP A 25 5.08 -5.80 -17.05
N ILE A 26 5.50 -6.98 -16.60
CA ILE A 26 5.54 -8.19 -17.42
C ILE A 26 4.24 -8.97 -17.22
N ARG A 27 3.46 -9.09 -18.31
CA ARG A 27 2.27 -9.94 -18.38
C ARG A 27 2.55 -11.29 -19.01
N CYS A 28 1.95 -12.35 -18.45
CA CYS A 28 2.04 -13.72 -18.97
C CYS A 28 0.68 -14.19 -19.48
N LEU A 29 0.60 -14.51 -20.78
CA LEU A 29 -0.61 -14.99 -21.44
C LEU A 29 -0.47 -16.45 -21.85
N ARG A 30 -1.44 -17.27 -21.44
CA ARG A 30 -1.62 -18.65 -21.87
C ARG A 30 -2.49 -18.68 -23.11
N LEU A 31 -2.02 -19.38 -24.14
CA LEU A 31 -2.78 -19.65 -25.36
C LEU A 31 -3.12 -21.14 -25.45
N SER A 32 -4.41 -21.47 -25.51
CA SER A 32 -4.88 -22.84 -25.69
C SER A 32 -5.67 -22.93 -27.00
N PRO A 33 -5.14 -23.58 -28.05
CA PRO A 33 -5.90 -23.81 -29.27
C PRO A 33 -6.88 -24.97 -29.08
N TYR A 34 -8.07 -24.83 -29.66
CA TYR A 34 -9.12 -25.83 -29.72
C TYR A 34 -9.56 -25.97 -31.17
N ASP A 35 -9.68 -27.20 -31.67
CA ASP A 35 -10.31 -27.47 -32.97
C ASP A 35 -11.78 -27.84 -32.74
N ILE A 36 -12.66 -27.06 -33.36
CA ILE A 36 -14.11 -27.35 -33.38
C ILE A 36 -14.54 -27.33 -34.84
N ASP A 37 -14.91 -28.50 -35.37
CA ASP A 37 -15.42 -28.69 -36.73
C ASP A 37 -14.53 -28.07 -37.83
N GLY A 38 -13.20 -28.18 -37.68
CA GLY A 38 -12.23 -27.63 -38.64
C GLY A 38 -11.95 -26.14 -38.46
N THR A 39 -12.49 -25.54 -37.40
CA THR A 39 -12.22 -24.16 -36.99
C THR A 39 -11.35 -24.14 -35.75
N ILE A 40 -10.15 -23.54 -35.85
CA ILE A 40 -9.25 -23.37 -34.71
C ILE A 40 -9.71 -22.14 -33.90
N LEU A 41 -10.21 -22.37 -32.69
CA LEU A 41 -10.49 -21.36 -31.69
C LEU A 41 -9.29 -21.23 -30.75
N LEU A 42 -8.94 -20.01 -30.39
CA LEU A 42 -7.82 -19.74 -29.49
C LEU A 42 -8.36 -19.14 -28.19
N ASP A 43 -8.20 -19.85 -27.10
CA ASP A 43 -8.47 -19.34 -25.75
C ASP A 43 -7.23 -18.61 -25.23
N ILE A 44 -7.44 -17.40 -24.73
CA ILE A 44 -6.40 -16.51 -24.25
C ILE A 44 -6.66 -16.21 -22.78
N GLN A 45 -5.83 -16.77 -21.90
CA GLN A 45 -5.95 -16.58 -20.46
C GLN A 45 -4.74 -15.84 -19.89
N GLN A 46 -4.96 -14.80 -19.10
CA GLN A 46 -3.88 -14.14 -18.37
C GLN A 46 -3.51 -14.92 -17.10
N VAL A 47 -2.24 -15.27 -16.98
CA VAL A 47 -1.68 -16.04 -15.86
C VAL A 47 -1.03 -15.12 -14.82
N ILE A 48 -0.35 -14.05 -15.27
CA ILE A 48 0.28 -13.04 -14.39
C ILE A 48 0.00 -11.64 -14.94
N PRO A 49 -0.45 -10.68 -14.11
CA PRO A 49 -1.04 -10.92 -12.77
C PRO A 49 -2.33 -11.72 -12.87
N LEU A 50 -2.74 -12.39 -11.78
CA LEU A 50 -4.04 -13.06 -11.73
C LEU A 50 -5.15 -12.08 -12.12
N PRO A 51 -6.16 -12.47 -12.92
CA PRO A 51 -7.24 -11.57 -13.35
C PRO A 51 -7.90 -10.83 -12.18
N GLU A 52 -8.07 -11.50 -11.04
CA GLU A 52 -8.62 -10.94 -9.81
C GLU A 52 -7.72 -9.83 -9.20
N ALA A 53 -6.40 -9.94 -9.39
CA ALA A 53 -5.44 -8.93 -8.96
C ALA A 53 -5.39 -7.74 -9.94
N GLU A 54 -5.67 -7.96 -11.24
CA GLU A 54 -5.79 -6.90 -12.23
C GLU A 54 -7.07 -6.06 -12.02
N ASP A 55 -8.21 -6.69 -11.71
CA ASP A 55 -9.47 -5.99 -11.42
C ASP A 55 -9.35 -5.02 -10.24
N TYR A 56 -8.54 -5.36 -9.23
CA TYR A 56 -8.27 -4.49 -8.11
C TYR A 56 -7.40 -3.28 -8.51
N GLN A 57 -6.33 -3.51 -9.28
CA GLN A 57 -5.42 -2.44 -9.73
C GLN A 57 -6.05 -1.52 -10.80
N VAL A 58 -6.89 -2.06 -11.67
CA VAL A 58 -7.61 -1.29 -12.71
C VAL A 58 -8.74 -0.47 -12.11
N ARG A 59 -9.48 -0.99 -11.12
CA ARG A 59 -10.45 -0.19 -10.35
C ARG A 59 -9.79 0.97 -9.61
N LEU A 60 -8.56 0.77 -9.11
CA LEU A 60 -7.81 1.83 -8.44
C LEU A 60 -7.45 2.97 -9.42
N ARG A 61 -6.91 2.63 -10.61
CA ARG A 61 -6.59 3.64 -11.65
C ARG A 61 -7.83 4.37 -12.14
N ARG A 62 -8.97 3.67 -12.31
CA ARG A 62 -10.21 4.26 -12.81
C ARG A 62 -10.90 5.15 -11.77
N LYS A 63 -10.93 4.74 -10.50
CA LYS A 63 -11.44 5.58 -9.41
C LYS A 63 -10.58 6.83 -9.19
N GLN A 64 -9.25 6.70 -9.32
CA GLN A 64 -8.35 7.84 -9.21
C GLN A 64 -8.56 8.85 -10.34
N ALA A 65 -8.75 8.38 -11.58
CA ALA A 65 -9.09 9.23 -12.73
C ALA A 65 -10.49 9.87 -12.63
N GLU A 66 -11.44 9.25 -11.93
CA GLU A 66 -12.76 9.83 -11.66
C GLU A 66 -12.73 10.85 -10.49
N ALA A 67 -11.92 10.61 -9.46
CA ALA A 67 -11.67 11.57 -8.38
C ALA A 67 -11.01 12.86 -8.92
N GLU A 68 -10.07 12.74 -9.87
CA GLU A 68 -9.45 13.88 -10.57
C GLU A 68 -10.44 14.78 -11.30
N LYS A 69 -11.55 14.21 -11.82
CA LYS A 69 -12.57 14.99 -12.55
C LYS A 69 -13.52 15.77 -11.64
N THR A 70 -13.50 15.50 -10.34
CA THR A 70 -14.49 16.05 -9.39
C THR A 70 -13.88 17.01 -8.37
N SER A 71 -12.55 17.15 -8.30
CA SER A 71 -11.90 18.12 -7.41
C SER A 71 -11.83 19.51 -8.06
N SER A 72 -12.71 20.37 -7.55
CA SER A 72 -12.90 21.82 -7.71
C SER A 72 -11.65 22.67 -8.00
N SER A 73 -11.90 23.82 -8.64
CA SER A 73 -11.02 24.83 -9.24
C SER A 73 -9.98 25.56 -8.35
N ASP A 74 -9.49 24.96 -7.27
CA ASP A 74 -8.29 25.40 -6.53
C ASP A 74 -7.57 24.13 -6.09
N GLY A 75 -6.49 23.73 -6.78
CA GLY A 75 -5.91 22.36 -6.81
C GLY A 75 -5.35 21.76 -5.51
N ARG A 76 -5.91 22.12 -4.34
CA ARG A 76 -5.58 21.59 -3.01
C ARG A 76 -6.67 20.61 -2.55
N ASP A 77 -6.30 19.35 -2.50
CA ASP A 77 -7.16 18.26 -2.03
C ASP A 77 -7.19 18.21 -0.48
N PHE A 78 -8.28 18.71 0.10
CA PHE A 78 -8.59 18.69 1.53
C PHE A 78 -9.44 17.49 1.96
N THR A 79 -9.53 16.45 1.14
CA THR A 79 -10.31 15.24 1.46
C THR A 79 -9.89 14.70 2.82
N ARG A 80 -10.89 14.48 3.67
CA ARG A 80 -10.74 13.82 4.97
C ARG A 80 -11.19 12.37 4.86
N TYR A 81 -10.71 11.53 5.76
CA TYR A 81 -11.01 10.11 5.74
C TYR A 81 -11.46 9.65 7.11
N HIS A 82 -12.48 8.81 7.12
CA HIS A 82 -12.86 7.99 8.27
C HIS A 82 -12.09 6.68 8.21
N ILE A 83 -11.52 6.27 9.34
CA ILE A 83 -10.99 4.92 9.54
C ILE A 83 -12.08 4.10 10.25
N LEU A 84 -12.35 2.91 9.75
CA LEU A 84 -13.33 2.00 10.30
C LEU A 84 -12.61 0.81 10.93
N VAL A 85 -12.89 0.51 12.19
CA VAL A 85 -12.33 -0.63 12.93
C VAL A 85 -13.48 -1.50 13.39
N ASP A 86 -13.52 -2.76 12.96
CA ASP A 86 -14.63 -3.68 13.23
C ASP A 86 -16.01 -3.10 12.85
N GLY A 87 -16.05 -2.29 11.78
CA GLY A 87 -17.26 -1.59 11.32
C GLY A 87 -17.63 -0.35 12.12
N ARG A 88 -16.90 -0.01 13.19
CA ARG A 88 -17.07 1.26 13.92
C ARG A 88 -16.29 2.37 13.23
N GLU A 89 -17.00 3.42 12.84
CA GLU A 89 -16.43 4.60 12.20
C GLU A 89 -15.78 5.52 13.25
N LEU A 90 -14.50 5.84 13.04
CA LEU A 90 -13.77 6.83 13.82
C LEU A 90 -13.97 8.24 13.24
N PRO A 91 -13.71 9.32 14.01
CA PRO A 91 -13.81 10.69 13.50
C PRO A 91 -13.02 10.89 12.21
N ALA A 92 -13.57 11.69 11.30
CA ALA A 92 -12.86 12.03 10.07
C ALA A 92 -11.53 12.68 10.41
N GLU A 93 -10.48 12.37 9.67
CA GLU A 93 -9.14 12.92 9.88
C GLU A 93 -8.56 13.47 8.58
N ASN A 94 -7.65 14.44 8.69
CA ASN A 94 -6.87 14.87 7.53
C ASN A 94 -5.94 13.74 7.07
N LYS A 95 -5.40 13.82 5.85
CA LYS A 95 -4.57 12.80 5.23
C LYS A 95 -3.48 12.20 6.15
N ARG A 96 -2.69 13.06 6.81
CA ARG A 96 -1.59 12.62 7.68
C ARG A 96 -2.07 11.88 8.93
N ASN A 97 -3.16 12.36 9.53
CA ASN A 97 -3.72 11.74 10.72
C ASN A 97 -4.47 10.45 10.37
N ALA A 98 -5.16 10.42 9.22
CA ALA A 98 -5.86 9.24 8.73
C ALA A 98 -4.90 8.08 8.47
N VAL A 99 -3.74 8.33 7.85
CA VAL A 99 -2.74 7.27 7.64
C VAL A 99 -2.09 6.83 8.94
N LEU A 100 -1.73 7.77 9.83
CA LEU A 100 -1.22 7.41 11.15
C LEU A 100 -2.22 6.54 11.92
N LEU A 101 -3.50 6.92 11.90
CA LEU A 101 -4.58 6.18 12.55
C LEU A 101 -4.78 4.79 11.93
N MET A 102 -4.83 4.69 10.60
CA MET A 102 -4.90 3.42 9.87
C MET A 102 -3.81 2.46 10.31
N ILE A 103 -2.55 2.90 10.28
CA ILE A 103 -1.39 2.07 10.65
C ILE A 103 -1.44 1.71 12.14
N THR A 104 -1.83 2.65 13.00
CA THR A 104 -1.96 2.40 14.45
C THR A 104 -3.00 1.33 14.74
N GLU A 105 -4.17 1.39 14.09
CA GLU A 105 -5.23 0.41 14.30
C GLU A 105 -4.87 -0.96 13.71
N LEU A 106 -4.17 -1.01 12.57
CA LEU A 106 -3.62 -2.27 12.03
C LEU A 106 -2.63 -2.92 13.00
N ALA A 107 -1.71 -2.13 13.56
CA ALA A 107 -0.76 -2.63 14.55
C ALA A 107 -1.47 -3.12 15.83
N ARG A 108 -2.50 -2.40 16.30
CA ARG A 108 -3.35 -2.84 17.42
C ARG A 108 -4.11 -4.13 17.14
N ALA A 109 -4.51 -4.35 15.90
CA ALA A 109 -5.13 -5.60 15.44
C ALA A 109 -4.11 -6.76 15.29
N GLY A 110 -2.83 -6.54 15.61
CA GLY A 110 -1.78 -7.55 15.61
C GLY A 110 -1.02 -7.68 14.29
N VAL A 111 -1.22 -6.77 13.34
CA VAL A 111 -0.43 -6.74 12.10
C VAL A 111 0.98 -6.25 12.41
N GLY A 112 2.00 -6.99 11.96
CA GLY A 112 3.41 -6.61 12.15
C GLY A 112 3.76 -5.28 11.47
N LEU A 113 4.46 -4.40 12.17
CA LEU A 113 4.89 -3.11 11.62
C LEU A 113 5.86 -3.27 10.43
N GLY A 114 6.67 -4.33 10.44
CA GLY A 114 7.48 -4.71 9.27
C GLY A 114 6.65 -5.07 8.04
N ASP A 115 5.54 -5.81 8.23
CA ASP A 115 4.63 -6.18 7.14
C ASP A 115 3.90 -4.95 6.59
N ILE A 116 3.41 -4.06 7.48
CA ILE A 116 2.80 -2.80 7.08
C ILE A 116 3.79 -1.96 6.25
N ARG A 117 5.05 -1.88 6.71
CA ARG A 117 6.10 -1.14 5.99
C ARG A 117 6.36 -1.70 4.59
N ALA A 118 6.29 -3.02 4.41
CA ALA A 118 6.51 -3.66 3.11
C ALA A 118 5.50 -3.24 2.03
N HIS A 119 4.34 -2.70 2.43
CA HIS A 119 3.31 -2.17 1.52
C HIS A 119 3.39 -0.65 1.32
N MET A 120 4.37 0.03 1.92
CA MET A 120 4.61 1.44 1.65
C MET A 120 5.27 1.61 0.27
N ALA A 121 4.87 2.65 -0.46
CA ALA A 121 5.46 2.98 -1.76
C ALA A 121 6.91 3.49 -1.63
N SER A 122 7.32 3.96 -0.46
CA SER A 122 8.70 4.42 -0.22
C SER A 122 9.08 4.32 1.25
N ASP A 123 10.35 3.98 1.52
CA ASP A 123 10.95 3.98 2.85
C ASP A 123 10.77 5.29 3.63
N ARG A 124 10.58 6.41 2.94
CA ARG A 124 10.32 7.70 3.59
C ARG A 124 8.95 7.78 4.28
N GLN A 125 8.00 6.94 3.88
CA GLN A 125 6.65 6.95 4.47
C GLN A 125 6.66 6.37 5.88
N MET A 126 7.54 5.39 6.12
CA MET A 126 7.68 4.69 7.39
C MET A 126 9.16 4.35 7.62
N ARG A 127 9.81 5.09 8.53
CA ARG A 127 11.22 4.87 8.90
C ARG A 127 11.30 4.12 10.22
N SER A 128 12.35 3.34 10.41
CA SER A 128 12.61 2.59 11.64
C SER A 128 13.93 2.97 12.27
N VAL A 129 13.99 2.95 13.60
CA VAL A 129 15.23 3.06 14.37
C VAL A 129 15.29 1.92 15.40
N PRO A 130 16.47 1.37 15.69
CA PRO A 130 16.62 0.36 16.72
C PRO A 130 16.20 0.86 18.10
N GLY A 131 15.62 -0.03 18.91
CA GLY A 131 15.15 0.27 20.26
C GLY A 131 13.64 0.46 20.34
N LEU A 132 13.12 0.48 21.58
CA LEU A 132 11.73 0.78 21.91
C LEU A 132 11.69 2.18 22.52
N LEU A 133 11.51 3.19 21.67
CA LEU A 133 11.61 4.61 22.03
C LEU A 133 10.21 5.20 22.12
N ALA A 134 9.77 5.51 23.33
CA ALA A 134 8.42 6.03 23.57
C ALA A 134 8.38 7.57 23.61
N SER A 135 9.52 8.22 23.91
CA SER A 135 9.62 9.68 23.98
C SER A 135 9.90 10.30 22.61
N ALA A 136 9.26 11.43 22.32
CA ALA A 136 9.51 12.19 21.10
C ALA A 136 10.97 12.64 20.97
N ASP A 137 11.61 12.98 22.09
CA ASP A 137 13.00 13.43 22.10
C ASP A 137 13.95 12.28 21.78
N GLU A 138 13.73 11.11 22.40
CA GLU A 138 14.52 9.89 22.12
C GLU A 138 14.41 9.48 20.65
N VAL A 139 13.20 9.46 20.12
CA VAL A 139 12.92 9.14 18.71
C VAL A 139 13.61 10.15 17.79
N SER A 140 13.53 11.45 18.11
CA SER A 140 14.17 12.50 17.32
C SER A 140 15.69 12.35 17.30
N THR A 141 16.31 12.11 18.45
CA THR A 141 17.76 11.87 18.56
C THR A 141 18.18 10.62 17.78
N ALA A 142 17.43 9.52 17.91
CA ALA A 142 17.73 8.30 17.17
C ALA A 142 17.60 8.48 15.65
N LEU A 143 16.56 9.20 15.18
CA LEU A 143 16.39 9.51 13.76
C LEU A 143 17.50 10.40 13.23
N ALA A 144 17.94 11.40 14.00
CA ALA A 144 19.05 12.29 13.63
C ALA A 144 20.35 11.49 13.41
N GLY A 145 20.61 10.51 14.28
CA GLY A 145 21.79 9.64 14.18
C GLY A 145 21.69 8.63 13.04
N ALA A 146 20.54 8.00 12.86
CA ALA A 146 20.33 6.96 11.84
C ALA A 146 20.20 7.52 10.42
N TYR A 147 19.69 8.74 10.27
CA TYR A 147 19.42 9.38 8.99
C TYR A 147 19.98 10.81 8.94
N PRO A 148 21.28 10.97 8.65
CA PRO A 148 21.90 12.29 8.52
C PRO A 148 21.18 13.16 7.47
N GLY A 149 20.86 14.41 7.84
CA GLY A 149 20.15 15.35 6.96
C GLY A 149 18.63 15.14 6.86
N LEU A 150 18.06 14.24 7.66
CA LEU A 150 16.61 14.05 7.71
C LEU A 150 15.91 15.26 8.36
N ASP A 151 14.88 15.78 7.70
CA ASP A 151 13.95 16.73 8.31
C ASP A 151 13.00 15.99 9.27
N ILE A 152 13.43 15.89 10.54
CA ILE A 152 12.71 15.19 11.62
C ILE A 152 11.30 15.79 11.83
N GLY A 153 11.14 17.09 11.58
CA GLY A 153 9.85 17.78 11.71
C GLY A 153 8.75 17.17 10.84
N ARG A 154 9.13 16.51 9.74
CA ARG A 154 8.22 15.80 8.83
C ARG A 154 7.76 14.43 9.34
N TYR A 155 8.16 13.98 10.53
CA TYR A 155 7.75 12.67 11.07
C TYR A 155 6.96 12.83 12.37
N PHE A 156 6.06 11.90 12.64
CA PHE A 156 5.28 11.84 13.88
C PHE A 156 6.10 11.28 15.05
N THR A 157 7.08 12.04 15.52
CA THR A 157 7.92 11.63 16.66
C THR A 157 7.15 11.53 17.98
N GLN A 158 6.04 12.24 18.11
CA GLN A 158 5.15 12.20 19.28
C GLN A 158 4.23 10.96 19.32
N HIS A 159 4.13 10.23 18.20
CA HIS A 159 3.33 9.02 18.08
C HIS A 159 4.17 7.88 17.47
N PRO A 160 5.24 7.44 18.15
CA PRO A 160 6.05 6.34 17.67
C PRO A 160 5.26 5.02 17.73
N LEU A 161 5.52 4.15 16.77
CA LEU A 161 4.94 2.81 16.70
C LEU A 161 6.00 1.79 17.12
N LEU A 162 5.75 1.09 18.23
CA LEU A 162 6.72 0.19 18.83
C LEU A 162 6.54 -1.23 18.29
N ASP A 163 7.60 -1.79 17.71
CA ASP A 163 7.69 -3.19 17.33
C ASP A 163 8.45 -3.96 18.43
N GLU A 164 7.69 -4.46 19.40
CA GLU A 164 8.27 -5.18 20.54
C GLU A 164 8.96 -6.49 20.16
N ALA A 165 8.52 -7.13 19.06
CA ALA A 165 9.05 -8.39 18.57
C ALA A 165 10.46 -8.20 17.97
N ASN A 166 10.64 -7.14 17.18
CA ASN A 166 11.91 -6.86 16.49
C ASN A 166 12.78 -5.82 17.23
N LYS A 167 12.32 -5.30 18.36
CA LYS A 167 12.97 -4.20 19.10
C LYS A 167 13.26 -2.99 18.20
N GLN A 168 12.26 -2.60 17.42
CA GLN A 168 12.33 -1.45 16.52
C GLN A 168 11.27 -0.42 16.88
N THR A 169 11.54 0.84 16.58
CA THR A 169 10.56 1.92 16.65
C THR A 169 10.37 2.50 15.26
N TYR A 170 9.11 2.58 14.83
CA TYR A 170 8.73 3.13 13.55
C TYR A 170 8.11 4.53 13.70
N VAL A 171 8.38 5.39 12.73
CA VAL A 171 7.76 6.71 12.59
C VAL A 171 7.18 6.90 11.21
N ILE A 172 6.02 7.54 11.16
CA ILE A 172 5.29 7.82 9.92
C ILE A 172 5.54 9.27 9.50
N THR A 173 5.70 9.51 8.20
CA THR A 173 5.77 10.88 7.67
C THR A 173 4.46 11.63 7.87
N LYS A 174 4.53 12.96 8.00
CA LYS A 174 3.39 13.89 7.97
C LYS A 174 3.06 14.33 6.54
N MET A 175 3.90 13.99 5.57
CA MET A 175 3.82 14.45 4.19
C MET A 175 2.99 13.48 3.34
N TRP A 176 1.67 13.72 3.31
CA TRP A 176 0.70 12.92 2.56
C TRP A 176 0.00 13.76 1.50
N GLY A 177 0.01 13.28 0.27
CA GLY A 177 -0.49 14.00 -0.90
C GLY A 177 -1.54 13.20 -1.67
N GLN A 178 -1.37 13.10 -2.99
CA GLN A 178 -2.28 12.37 -3.87
C GLN A 178 -2.21 10.84 -3.70
N ASN A 179 -1.13 10.35 -3.08
CA ASN A 179 -0.94 8.92 -2.78
C ASN A 179 -1.61 8.46 -1.47
N THR A 180 -2.37 9.32 -0.79
CA THR A 180 -2.98 8.99 0.50
C THR A 180 -4.03 7.90 0.34
N GLU A 181 -4.98 8.10 -0.56
CA GLU A 181 -6.07 7.14 -0.80
C GLU A 181 -5.54 5.80 -1.30
N SER A 182 -4.59 5.82 -2.24
CA SER A 182 -3.97 4.59 -2.74
C SER A 182 -3.25 3.83 -1.62
N THR A 183 -2.57 4.52 -0.71
CA THR A 183 -1.93 3.89 0.46
C THR A 183 -2.97 3.28 1.40
N LEU A 184 -4.03 4.01 1.76
CA LEU A 184 -5.10 3.49 2.62
C LEU A 184 -5.79 2.27 2.00
N GLN A 185 -6.00 2.29 0.69
CA GLN A 185 -6.61 1.21 -0.07
C GLN A 185 -5.71 -0.02 -0.13
N ILE A 186 -4.40 0.14 -0.37
CA ILE A 186 -3.42 -0.96 -0.30
C ILE A 186 -3.43 -1.59 1.08
N LEU A 187 -3.39 -0.79 2.15
CA LEU A 187 -3.39 -1.30 3.52
C LEU A 187 -4.68 -2.07 3.85
N ALA A 188 -5.85 -1.51 3.52
CA ALA A 188 -7.13 -2.17 3.79
C ALA A 188 -7.27 -3.52 3.06
N ALA A 189 -6.80 -3.62 1.82
CA ALA A 189 -6.94 -4.86 1.04
C ALA A 189 -5.90 -5.93 1.36
N ASN A 190 -4.69 -5.56 1.80
CA ASN A 190 -3.69 -6.55 2.19
C ASN A 190 -3.93 -7.09 3.62
N PHE A 191 -4.65 -6.34 4.46
CA PHE A 191 -4.90 -6.71 5.86
C PHE A 191 -6.39 -6.86 6.19
N VAL A 192 -7.15 -7.53 5.31
CA VAL A 192 -8.61 -7.74 5.49
C VAL A 192 -8.94 -8.42 6.83
N GLY A 193 -8.09 -9.34 7.29
CA GLY A 193 -8.27 -10.05 8.57
C GLY A 193 -8.24 -9.14 9.79
N ALA A 194 -7.58 -7.97 9.70
CA ALA A 194 -7.52 -6.98 10.77
C ALA A 194 -8.81 -6.16 10.91
N LYS A 195 -9.74 -6.26 9.93
CA LYS A 195 -11.02 -5.54 9.91
C LYS A 195 -10.88 -4.02 10.06
N VAL A 196 -9.75 -3.48 9.60
CA VAL A 196 -9.50 -2.04 9.49
C VAL A 196 -9.69 -1.62 8.03
N SER A 197 -10.57 -0.66 7.78
CA SER A 197 -10.82 -0.11 6.45
C SER A 197 -10.99 1.41 6.51
N PHE A 198 -11.29 2.06 5.40
CA PHE A 198 -11.42 3.51 5.35
C PHE A 198 -12.52 3.95 4.38
N ARG A 199 -12.98 5.20 4.56
CA ARG A 199 -13.95 5.87 3.67
C ARG A 199 -13.62 7.36 3.59
N ALA A 200 -13.77 7.99 2.43
CA ALA A 200 -13.71 9.44 2.33
C ALA A 200 -14.89 10.09 3.08
N ALA A 201 -14.61 11.13 3.87
CA ALA A 201 -15.64 11.94 4.50
C ALA A 201 -16.36 12.77 3.43
N THR A 202 -17.69 12.78 3.48
CA THR A 202 -18.55 13.55 2.57
C THR A 202 -18.70 14.98 3.05
#